data_AF-A0A7J2LUV1-F1
#
_entry.id   AF-A0A7J2LUV1-F1
#
_cell.length_a   1.000
_cell.length_b   1.000
_cell.length_c   1.000
_cell.angle_alpha   90.00
_cell.angle_beta   90.00
_cell.angle_gamma   90.00
#
_symmetry.space_group_name_H-M   'P 1'
#
loop_
_entity.id
_entity.type
_entity.pdbx_description
1 polymer ?
#
loop_
_entity_poly.entity_id
_entity_poly.type
_entity_poly.pdbx_seq_one_letter_code
_entity_poly.pdbx_strand_id
1 'polypeptide(L)'
;MVSVRIRGIYSTALTKIFLDRGFEIIQPSEIIRERFGFADEGIKEEVEPNLYVHDRMDRQGIMVAGDGIYYEEIIKVLRSILDDAIFRRSLQASLGMMHPQIQVRESSLMQVIRVSNMIGEHIDIEFPGLSKRRLDEIRNTVTPTVSGHHYYKACGGRISMMVDIAERMLREGCEKEEVESLLRENVSRILPRTGWRISMEHVKIAGQTFNLGLAKIVRFSMEDGRMILLRRIFSKGVYDGLNVHKNKGDYA
;
A
#
# COMPACT_ATOMS: atom_id res chain seq x y z
N MET A 1 26.94 2.79 5.99
CA MET A 1 26.01 1.78 5.42
C MET A 1 24.62 2.19 5.88
N VAL A 2 23.62 2.21 5.01
CA VAL A 2 22.26 2.64 5.40
C VAL A 2 21.58 1.47 6.09
N SER A 3 21.12 1.66 7.32
CA SER A 3 20.41 0.64 8.08
C SER A 3 18.90 0.90 8.08
N VAL A 4 18.11 -0.15 7.82
CA VAL A 4 16.66 -0.08 7.64
C VAL A 4 15.96 -1.11 8.49
N ARG A 5 14.86 -0.69 9.14
CA ARG A 5 13.85 -1.60 9.71
C ARG A 5 12.62 -1.59 8.83
N ILE A 6 12.17 -2.78 8.43
CA ILE A 6 11.04 -2.92 7.51
C ILE A 6 9.92 -3.72 8.19
N ARG A 7 8.68 -3.24 8.05
CA ARG A 7 7.46 -3.91 8.46
C ARG A 7 6.37 -3.75 7.38
N GLY A 8 5.38 -4.62 7.42
CA GLY A 8 4.22 -4.54 6.52
C GLY A 8 4.23 -5.56 5.39
N ILE A 9 3.24 -5.46 4.51
CA ILE A 9 2.95 -6.42 3.46
C ILE A 9 4.05 -6.47 2.39
N TYR A 10 4.76 -5.36 2.17
CA TYR A 10 5.85 -5.26 1.20
C TYR A 10 7.21 -5.73 1.74
N SER A 11 7.27 -6.11 3.03
CA SER A 11 8.53 -6.32 3.76
C SER A 11 9.48 -7.32 3.12
N THR A 12 8.98 -8.42 2.58
CA THR A 12 9.84 -9.47 2.00
C THR A 12 10.50 -9.01 0.70
N ALA A 13 9.74 -8.40 -0.20
CA ALA A 13 10.28 -7.86 -1.45
C ALA A 13 11.29 -6.73 -1.17
N LEU A 14 10.95 -5.81 -0.27
CA LEU A 14 11.82 -4.69 0.09
C LEU A 14 13.10 -5.16 0.81
N THR A 15 13.01 -6.17 1.66
CA THR A 15 14.20 -6.77 2.30
C THR A 15 15.16 -7.30 1.25
N LYS A 16 14.65 -8.05 0.26
CA LYS A 16 15.48 -8.57 -0.85
C LYS A 16 16.15 -7.45 -1.62
N ILE A 17 15.38 -6.42 -2.01
CA ILE A 17 15.90 -5.26 -2.73
C ILE A 17 17.02 -4.57 -1.96
N PHE A 18 16.80 -4.30 -0.66
CA PHE A 18 17.76 -3.53 0.14
C PHE A 18 19.02 -4.34 0.45
N LEU A 19 18.91 -5.64 0.71
CA LEU A 19 20.08 -6.52 0.84
C LEU A 19 20.93 -6.55 -0.43
N ASP A 20 20.30 -6.67 -1.61
CA ASP A 20 21.00 -6.67 -2.91
C ASP A 20 21.71 -5.35 -3.21
N ARG A 21 21.33 -4.27 -2.51
CA ARG A 21 21.95 -2.94 -2.63
C ARG A 21 22.85 -2.58 -1.44
N GLY A 22 23.17 -3.55 -0.58
CA GLY A 22 24.12 -3.38 0.52
C GLY A 22 23.60 -2.59 1.73
N PHE A 23 22.28 -2.55 1.92
CA PHE A 23 21.69 -1.99 3.14
C PHE A 23 21.77 -3.02 4.28
N GLU A 24 21.89 -2.53 5.50
CA GLU A 24 21.81 -3.36 6.70
C GLU A 24 20.36 -3.49 7.16
N ILE A 25 19.88 -4.73 7.37
CA ILE A 25 18.53 -4.98 7.87
C ILE A 25 18.58 -5.09 9.39
N ILE A 26 17.97 -4.11 10.07
CA ILE A 26 17.92 -4.03 11.53
C ILE A 26 16.56 -4.51 12.03
N GLN A 27 16.59 -5.26 13.14
CA GLN A 27 15.40 -5.79 13.79
C GLN A 27 14.45 -6.53 12.81
N PRO A 28 14.94 -7.48 11.98
CA PRO A 28 14.08 -8.26 11.10
C PRO A 28 12.99 -9.00 11.90
N SER A 29 11.79 -9.14 11.34
CA SER A 29 10.76 -10.00 11.96
C SER A 29 11.17 -11.47 11.86
N GLU A 30 10.60 -12.34 12.69
CA GLU A 30 10.83 -13.79 12.64
C GLU A 30 10.70 -14.37 11.22
N ILE A 31 9.60 -14.04 10.53
CA ILE A 31 9.36 -14.45 9.14
C ILE A 31 10.48 -13.98 8.19
N ILE A 32 11.02 -12.78 8.39
CA ILE A 32 12.13 -12.26 7.58
C ILE A 32 13.44 -12.96 7.95
N ARG A 33 13.66 -13.29 9.23
CA ARG A 33 14.82 -14.06 9.68
C ARG A 33 14.87 -15.43 9.02
N GLU A 34 13.76 -16.17 9.08
CA GLU A 34 13.63 -17.48 8.45
C GLU A 34 13.89 -17.43 6.95
N ARG A 35 13.28 -16.46 6.25
CA ARG A 35 13.36 -16.35 4.78
C ARG A 35 14.75 -15.99 4.26
N PHE A 36 15.52 -15.23 5.02
CA PHE A 36 16.82 -14.71 4.59
C PHE A 36 18.00 -15.30 5.37
N GLY A 37 17.75 -16.26 6.26
CA GLY A 37 18.79 -16.96 7.02
C GLY A 37 19.57 -16.05 7.97
N PHE A 38 18.92 -15.02 8.53
CA PHE A 38 19.56 -14.21 9.57
C PHE A 38 19.78 -15.08 10.82
N ALA A 39 20.99 -15.06 11.36
CA ALA A 39 21.32 -15.80 12.57
C ALA A 39 20.45 -15.35 13.76
N ASP A 40 20.16 -16.28 14.68
CA ASP A 40 19.59 -15.99 16.01
C ASP A 40 20.63 -15.32 16.93
N GLU A 41 21.42 -14.41 16.39
CA GLU A 41 22.19 -13.48 17.19
C GLU A 41 21.17 -12.62 17.94
N GLY A 42 21.19 -12.71 19.28
CA GLY A 42 20.23 -12.06 20.18
C GLY A 42 19.84 -10.68 19.65
N ILE A 43 18.53 -10.45 19.53
CA ILE A 43 17.95 -9.32 18.81
C ILE A 43 18.75 -8.06 19.19
N LYS A 44 19.35 -7.38 18.20
CA LYS A 44 19.93 -6.05 18.37
C LYS A 44 18.79 -5.03 18.61
N GLU A 45 17.98 -5.28 19.63
CA GLU A 45 16.75 -4.57 19.97
C GLU A 45 17.07 -3.12 20.38
N GLU A 46 18.28 -2.91 20.88
CA GLU A 46 18.81 -1.61 21.28
C GLU A 46 19.37 -0.77 20.11
N VAL A 47 19.62 -1.37 18.93
CA VAL A 47 20.18 -0.63 17.79
C VAL A 47 19.07 0.08 17.04
N GLU A 48 19.12 1.41 17.02
CA GLU A 48 18.21 2.22 16.20
C GLU A 48 18.64 2.22 14.72
N PRO A 49 17.74 1.88 13.78
CA PRO A 49 18.01 1.98 12.35
C PRO A 49 18.03 3.44 11.89
N ASN A 50 18.72 3.72 10.78
CA ASN A 50 18.65 5.04 10.15
C ASN A 50 17.24 5.34 9.62
N LEU A 51 16.56 4.31 9.11
CA LEU A 51 15.28 4.45 8.43
C LEU A 51 14.28 3.36 8.86
N TYR A 52 13.03 3.77 8.99
CA TYR A 52 11.88 2.93 9.28
C TYR A 52 10.96 2.90 8.06
N VAL A 53 10.64 1.70 7.60
CA VAL A 53 9.77 1.46 6.45
C VAL A 53 8.54 0.67 6.90
N HIS A 54 7.36 1.22 6.65
CA HIS A 54 6.08 0.59 7.00
C HIS A 54 5.03 0.81 5.91
N ASP A 55 3.97 0.02 5.92
CA ASP A 55 2.86 0.21 4.99
C ASP A 55 2.19 1.58 5.20
N ARG A 56 1.79 2.22 4.10
CA ARG A 56 0.83 3.34 4.17
C ARG A 56 -0.49 2.86 4.79
N MET A 57 -1.27 3.80 5.34
CA MET A 57 -2.58 3.50 5.92
C MET A 57 -3.54 2.83 4.91
N ASP A 58 -3.49 3.25 3.65
CA ASP A 58 -4.27 2.68 2.54
C ASP A 58 -3.69 1.36 1.98
N ARG A 59 -2.51 0.95 2.47
CA ARG A 59 -1.73 -0.22 2.03
C ARG A 59 -1.35 -0.20 0.54
N GLN A 60 -1.51 0.94 -0.13
CA GLN A 60 -1.16 1.11 -1.56
C GLN A 60 0.31 1.45 -1.76
N GLY A 61 1.14 1.34 -0.72
CA GLY A 61 2.58 1.52 -0.78
C GLY A 61 3.17 1.60 0.61
N ILE A 62 4.27 2.34 0.77
CA ILE A 62 5.03 2.47 2.02
C ILE A 62 5.24 3.93 2.42
N MET A 63 5.45 4.12 3.72
CA MET A 63 5.99 5.35 4.30
C MET A 63 7.40 5.03 4.83
N VAL A 64 8.33 5.95 4.53
CA VAL A 64 9.72 5.92 4.96
C VAL A 64 9.96 7.11 5.89
N ALA A 65 10.39 6.85 7.11
CA ALA A 65 10.68 7.87 8.12
C ALA A 65 12.02 7.59 8.79
N GLY A 66 12.66 8.61 9.39
CA GLY A 66 13.95 8.49 10.06
C GLY A 66 14.88 9.64 9.70
N ASP A 67 16.17 9.34 9.57
CA ASP A 67 17.16 10.34 9.21
C ASP A 67 17.07 10.70 7.71
N GLY A 68 16.61 11.93 7.46
CA GLY A 68 16.33 12.44 6.12
C GLY A 68 17.53 12.52 5.19
N ILE A 69 18.76 12.42 5.69
CA ILE A 69 19.96 12.36 4.85
C ILE A 69 19.97 11.11 3.96
N TYR A 70 19.31 10.01 4.38
CA TYR A 70 19.30 8.72 3.68
C TYR A 70 18.10 8.51 2.73
N TYR A 71 17.25 9.52 2.62
CA TYR A 71 16.03 9.48 1.81
C TYR A 71 16.31 9.34 0.31
N GLU A 72 17.38 9.96 -0.15
CA GLU A 72 17.73 9.94 -1.57
C GLU A 72 18.25 8.57 -2.01
N GLU A 73 18.93 7.83 -1.12
CA GLU A 73 19.40 6.46 -1.37
C GLU A 73 18.23 5.51 -1.62
N ILE A 74 17.20 5.53 -0.76
CA ILE A 74 16.01 4.68 -0.96
C ILE A 74 15.27 5.08 -2.23
N ILE A 75 15.09 6.38 -2.48
CA ILE A 75 14.43 6.86 -3.70
C ILE A 75 15.17 6.35 -4.94
N LYS A 76 16.50 6.48 -5.00
CA LYS A 76 17.32 6.01 -6.12
C LYS A 76 17.20 4.50 -6.32
N VAL A 77 17.26 3.72 -5.23
CA VAL A 77 17.11 2.26 -5.30
C VAL A 77 15.75 1.87 -5.86
N LEU A 78 14.66 2.40 -5.31
CA LEU A 78 13.32 2.02 -5.72
C LEU A 78 12.98 2.51 -7.13
N ARG A 79 13.40 3.73 -7.51
CA ARG A 79 13.23 4.23 -8.89
C ARG A 79 13.95 3.39 -9.93
N SER A 80 15.07 2.77 -9.58
CA SER A 80 15.80 1.88 -10.50
C SER A 80 15.10 0.52 -10.74
N ILE A 81 14.03 0.23 -10.00
CA ILE A 81 13.36 -1.09 -10.01
C ILE A 81 11.86 -0.95 -10.32
N LEU A 82 11.24 0.17 -9.93
CA LEU A 82 9.80 0.38 -9.94
C LEU A 82 9.44 1.55 -10.87
N ASP A 83 8.96 1.22 -12.07
CA ASP A 83 8.74 2.18 -13.15
C ASP A 83 7.61 3.18 -12.88
N ASP A 84 6.54 2.74 -12.21
CA ASP A 84 5.32 3.54 -11.97
C ASP A 84 5.18 4.01 -10.52
N ALA A 85 6.19 3.82 -9.67
CA ALA A 85 6.12 4.23 -8.27
C ALA A 85 6.07 5.77 -8.12
N ILE A 86 5.18 6.26 -7.25
CA ILE A 86 4.99 7.70 -7.02
C ILE A 86 5.62 8.07 -5.68
N PHE A 87 6.60 8.97 -5.72
CA PHE A 87 7.37 9.43 -4.55
C PHE A 87 6.92 10.83 -4.14
N ARG A 88 6.51 11.00 -2.89
CA ARG A 88 6.08 12.27 -2.29
C ARG A 88 6.90 12.55 -1.05
N ARG A 89 7.59 13.70 -1.02
CA ARG A 89 8.20 14.20 0.22
C ARG A 89 7.17 15.01 0.98
N SER A 90 6.92 14.64 2.23
CA SER A 90 6.11 15.46 3.12
C SER A 90 7.00 16.52 3.76
N LEU A 91 6.93 17.75 3.24
CA LEU A 91 7.37 18.93 3.97
C LEU A 91 6.23 19.30 4.93
N GLN A 92 6.55 19.59 6.19
CA GLN A 92 5.57 20.02 7.20
C GLN A 92 4.53 20.98 6.60
N ALA A 93 3.27 20.54 6.54
CA ALA A 93 2.20 21.48 6.84
C ALA A 93 2.33 21.77 8.33
N SER A 94 2.86 22.93 8.68
CA SER A 94 2.78 23.48 10.03
C SER A 94 1.39 23.20 10.59
N LEU A 95 1.34 22.61 11.78
CA LEU A 95 0.16 22.19 12.55
C LEU A 95 -0.75 23.40 12.91
N GLY A 96 -1.27 24.10 11.91
CA GLY A 96 -1.99 25.37 12.05
C GLY A 96 -3.36 25.40 11.38
N MET A 97 -3.82 24.29 10.78
CA MET A 97 -5.09 24.23 10.05
C MET A 97 -5.86 22.93 10.36
N MET A 98 -6.11 22.66 11.64
CA MET A 98 -7.13 21.69 12.05
C MET A 98 -8.15 22.40 12.95
N HIS A 99 -9.35 22.61 12.40
CA HIS A 99 -10.51 23.08 13.16
C HIS A 99 -10.85 22.06 14.26
N PRO A 100 -11.10 22.50 15.51
CA PRO A 100 -11.17 21.60 16.66
C PRO A 100 -12.60 21.12 16.93
N GLN A 101 -13.04 19.97 16.41
CA GLN A 101 -14.27 19.31 16.88
C GLN A 101 -14.28 17.78 16.72
N ILE A 102 -13.29 17.04 17.25
CA ILE A 102 -13.48 15.59 17.48
C ILE A 102 -12.77 15.19 18.77
N GLN A 103 -13.55 14.87 19.81
CA GLN A 103 -13.10 14.39 21.11
C GLN A 103 -13.21 12.86 21.11
N VAL A 104 -12.08 12.13 21.05
CA VAL A 104 -12.06 10.66 21.06
C VAL A 104 -11.03 10.15 22.09
N ARG A 105 -11.47 9.13 22.85
CA ARG A 105 -10.87 8.50 24.04
C ARG A 105 -9.38 8.12 23.91
N GLU A 106 -8.65 8.41 24.99
CA GLU A 106 -7.19 8.55 25.07
C GLU A 106 -6.35 7.26 25.08
N SER A 107 -6.89 6.06 25.33
CA SER A 107 -6.03 4.93 25.76
C SER A 107 -5.40 4.09 24.63
N SER A 108 -6.04 3.95 23.46
CA SER A 108 -5.47 3.20 22.32
C SER A 108 -4.75 4.10 21.31
N LEU A 109 -5.00 5.41 21.39
CA LEU A 109 -4.39 6.40 20.52
C LEU A 109 -2.93 6.63 20.85
N MET A 110 -2.45 6.45 22.09
CA MET A 110 -1.04 6.71 22.43
C MET A 110 -0.02 5.79 21.70
N GLN A 111 -0.42 4.59 21.28
CA GLN A 111 0.43 3.74 20.41
C GLN A 111 0.37 4.18 18.94
N VAL A 112 -0.80 4.60 18.45
CA VAL A 112 -0.99 5.10 17.07
C VAL A 112 -0.39 6.50 16.89
N ILE A 113 -0.45 7.32 17.93
CA ILE A 113 0.12 8.66 18.03
C ILE A 113 1.65 8.57 18.09
N ARG A 114 2.28 7.51 18.61
CA ARG A 114 3.75 7.34 18.45
C ARG A 114 4.16 7.07 17.01
N VAL A 115 3.31 6.41 16.22
CA VAL A 115 3.55 6.19 14.78
C VAL A 115 3.18 7.43 13.95
N SER A 116 2.17 8.18 14.38
CA SER A 116 1.73 9.43 13.73
C SER A 116 2.53 10.67 14.17
N ASN A 117 3.26 10.60 15.29
CA ASN A 117 4.19 11.61 15.80
C ASN A 117 5.65 11.15 15.63
N MET A 118 6.00 10.56 14.48
CA MET A 118 7.35 10.85 13.97
C MET A 118 7.33 12.31 13.51
N ILE A 119 7.57 13.22 14.48
CA ILE A 119 7.79 14.64 14.25
C ILE A 119 9.09 14.73 13.43
N GLY A 120 8.96 14.65 12.10
CA GLY A 120 10.07 14.61 11.16
C GLY A 120 9.60 14.53 9.72
N GLU A 121 10.46 14.92 8.78
CA GLU A 121 10.23 14.70 7.36
C GLU A 121 10.03 13.20 7.11
N HIS A 122 9.14 12.84 6.19
CA HIS A 122 8.97 11.45 5.74
C HIS A 122 8.70 11.42 4.23
N ILE A 123 8.91 10.26 3.63
CA ILE A 123 8.59 10.00 2.23
C ILE A 123 7.43 9.03 2.16
N ASP A 124 6.40 9.45 1.43
CA ASP A 124 5.32 8.59 0.99
C ASP A 124 5.62 8.03 -0.39
N ILE A 125 5.62 6.71 -0.51
CA ILE A 125 5.85 6.02 -1.77
C ILE A 125 4.63 5.17 -2.07
N GLU A 126 3.94 5.45 -3.16
CA GLU A 126 2.81 4.66 -3.64
C GLU A 126 3.27 3.70 -4.74
N PHE A 127 2.73 2.49 -4.71
CA PHE A 127 3.04 1.41 -5.63
C PHE A 127 1.80 1.10 -6.47
N PRO A 128 1.69 1.62 -7.70
CA PRO A 128 0.64 1.23 -8.62
C PRO A 128 0.84 -0.20 -9.15
N GLY A 129 0.02 -0.59 -10.13
CA GLY A 129 -0.09 -1.98 -10.56
C GLY A 129 1.21 -2.63 -11.03
N LEU A 130 2.06 -1.91 -11.76
CA LEU A 130 3.32 -2.48 -12.27
C LEU A 130 4.32 -2.65 -11.13
N SER A 131 4.44 -1.65 -10.24
CA SER A 131 5.26 -1.75 -9.03
C SER A 131 4.87 -2.92 -8.14
N LYS A 132 3.56 -3.10 -7.87
CA LYS A 132 3.09 -4.24 -7.05
C LYS A 132 3.44 -5.58 -7.69
N ARG A 133 3.25 -5.72 -9.01
CA ARG A 133 3.62 -6.93 -9.74
C ARG A 133 5.12 -7.19 -9.67
N ARG A 134 5.94 -6.14 -9.85
CA ARG A 134 7.39 -6.27 -9.78
C ARG A 134 7.86 -6.68 -8.37
N LEU A 135 7.22 -6.14 -7.33
CA LEU A 135 7.48 -6.56 -5.95
C LEU A 135 7.03 -8.01 -5.68
N ASP A 136 5.93 -8.47 -6.27
CA ASP A 136 5.50 -9.87 -6.22
C ASP A 136 6.53 -10.80 -6.88
N GLU A 137 7.08 -10.42 -8.04
CA GLU A 137 8.14 -11.17 -8.73
C GLU A 137 9.40 -11.32 -7.86
N ILE A 138 9.85 -10.22 -7.25
CA ILE A 138 11.01 -10.22 -6.36
C ILE A 138 10.73 -11.08 -5.12
N ARG A 139 9.53 -10.97 -4.53
CA ARG A 139 9.10 -11.82 -3.42
C ARG A 139 9.16 -13.30 -3.79
N ASN A 140 8.74 -13.66 -5.00
CA ASN A 140 8.73 -15.04 -5.49
C ASN A 140 10.13 -15.64 -5.63
N THR A 141 11.19 -14.82 -5.73
CA THR A 141 12.59 -15.32 -5.68
C THR A 141 13.05 -15.73 -4.28
N VAL A 142 12.33 -15.30 -3.24
CA VAL A 142 12.68 -15.55 -1.84
C VAL A 142 11.81 -16.66 -1.25
N THR A 143 10.51 -16.65 -1.56
CA THR A 143 9.56 -17.61 -1.00
C THR A 143 8.39 -17.82 -1.97
N PRO A 144 7.85 -19.04 -2.10
CA PRO A 144 6.66 -19.29 -2.92
C PRO A 144 5.55 -18.30 -2.58
N THR A 145 4.93 -17.74 -3.62
CA THR A 145 3.88 -16.72 -3.46
C THR A 145 2.81 -16.85 -4.52
N VAL A 146 1.60 -16.42 -4.15
CA VAL A 146 0.50 -16.29 -5.11
C VAL A 146 0.73 -15.08 -6.01
N SER A 147 0.31 -15.21 -7.26
CA SER A 147 0.29 -14.09 -8.21
C SER A 147 -0.64 -12.98 -7.72
N GLY A 148 -0.17 -11.73 -7.75
CA GLY A 148 -0.94 -10.58 -7.27
C GLY A 148 -1.01 -10.48 -5.74
N HIS A 149 -0.07 -11.07 -5.01
CA HIS A 149 0.00 -11.05 -3.54
C HIS A 149 -0.24 -9.63 -2.98
N HIS A 150 0.54 -8.64 -3.40
CA HIS A 150 0.38 -7.28 -2.89
C HIS A 150 -0.96 -6.63 -3.28
N TYR A 151 -1.49 -6.93 -4.48
CA TYR A 151 -2.79 -6.43 -4.91
C TYR A 151 -3.90 -6.90 -3.95
N TYR A 152 -3.95 -8.21 -3.68
CA TYR A 152 -4.97 -8.77 -2.78
C TYR A 152 -4.75 -8.37 -1.31
N LYS A 153 -3.50 -8.34 -0.83
CA LYS A 153 -3.19 -7.89 0.54
C LYS A 153 -3.59 -6.43 0.79
N ALA A 154 -3.42 -5.57 -0.21
CA ALA A 154 -3.79 -4.16 -0.13
C ALA A 154 -5.31 -3.95 0.00
N CYS A 155 -6.15 -4.87 -0.49
CA CYS A 155 -7.60 -4.84 -0.25
C CYS A 155 -7.98 -4.99 1.23
N GLY A 156 -7.08 -5.56 2.05
CA GLY A 156 -7.32 -5.77 3.47
C GLY A 156 -8.45 -6.76 3.78
N GLY A 157 -8.91 -6.73 5.03
CA GLY A 157 -10.04 -7.53 5.52
C GLY A 157 -9.99 -9.01 5.13
N ARG A 158 -11.13 -9.53 4.66
CA ARG A 158 -11.29 -10.94 4.28
C ARG A 158 -10.38 -11.36 3.13
N ILE A 159 -10.11 -10.47 2.17
CA ILE A 159 -9.27 -10.79 1.01
C ILE A 159 -7.82 -10.99 1.47
N SER A 160 -7.30 -10.11 2.34
CA SER A 160 -5.96 -10.28 2.92
C SER A 160 -5.83 -11.61 3.66
N MET A 161 -6.84 -12.02 4.43
CA MET A 161 -6.83 -13.31 5.13
C MET A 161 -6.81 -14.50 4.16
N MET A 162 -7.55 -14.43 3.05
CA MET A 162 -7.54 -15.47 2.01
C MET A 162 -6.15 -15.62 1.40
N VAL A 163 -5.42 -14.52 1.18
CA VAL A 163 -4.03 -14.57 0.73
C VAL A 163 -3.15 -15.28 1.76
N ASP A 164 -3.30 -14.98 3.05
CA ASP A 164 -2.48 -15.62 4.09
C ASP A 164 -2.69 -17.15 4.13
N ILE A 165 -3.93 -17.60 3.89
CA ILE A 165 -4.26 -19.03 3.75
C ILE A 165 -3.62 -19.61 2.49
N ALA A 166 -3.79 -18.95 1.33
CA ALA A 166 -3.22 -19.42 0.07
C ALA A 166 -1.69 -19.54 0.14
N GLU A 167 -1.03 -18.55 0.73
CA GLU A 167 0.41 -18.55 0.99
C GLU A 167 0.85 -19.68 1.92
N ARG A 168 0.01 -20.08 2.88
CA ARG A 168 0.26 -21.24 3.73
C ARG A 168 0.14 -22.54 2.95
N MET A 169 -0.88 -22.69 2.11
CA MET A 169 -1.04 -23.87 1.26
C MET A 169 0.17 -24.08 0.33
N LEU A 170 0.69 -23.00 -0.27
CA LEU A 170 1.92 -23.08 -1.07
C LEU A 170 3.13 -23.56 -0.26
N ARG A 171 3.26 -23.13 1.01
CA ARG A 171 4.34 -23.60 1.90
C ARG A 171 4.17 -25.07 2.30
N GLU A 172 2.94 -25.54 2.42
CA GLU A 172 2.62 -26.95 2.70
C GLU A 172 2.72 -27.85 1.46
N GLY A 173 3.11 -27.29 0.30
CA GLY A 173 3.40 -28.05 -0.92
C GLY A 173 2.21 -28.25 -1.86
N CYS A 174 1.11 -27.51 -1.68
CA CYS A 174 -0.01 -27.56 -2.62
C CYS A 174 0.39 -26.98 -3.99
N GLU A 175 -0.21 -27.52 -5.06
CA GLU A 175 0.03 -27.07 -6.43
C GLU A 175 -0.40 -25.62 -6.65
N LYS A 176 0.48 -24.82 -7.25
CA LYS A 176 0.30 -23.37 -7.34
C LYS A 176 -0.97 -22.99 -8.11
N GLU A 177 -1.23 -23.65 -9.24
CA GLU A 177 -2.41 -23.34 -10.07
C GLU A 177 -3.71 -23.64 -9.33
N GLU A 178 -3.76 -24.72 -8.55
CA GLU A 178 -4.95 -25.07 -7.76
C GLU A 178 -5.19 -24.03 -6.66
N VAL A 179 -4.15 -23.66 -5.92
CA VAL A 179 -4.22 -22.63 -4.88
C VAL A 179 -4.68 -21.29 -5.45
N GLU A 180 -4.10 -20.86 -6.58
CA GLU A 180 -4.48 -19.59 -7.21
C GLU A 180 -5.90 -19.64 -7.77
N SER A 181 -6.33 -20.77 -8.34
CA SER A 181 -7.71 -20.96 -8.81
C SER A 181 -8.71 -20.80 -7.67
N LEU A 182 -8.48 -21.47 -6.55
CA LEU A 182 -9.32 -21.37 -5.34
C LEU A 182 -9.33 -19.95 -4.78
N LEU A 183 -8.18 -19.27 -4.74
CA LEU A 183 -8.09 -17.87 -4.30
C LEU A 183 -8.93 -16.97 -5.22
N ARG A 184 -8.76 -17.07 -6.54
CA ARG A 184 -9.51 -16.28 -7.53
C ARG A 184 -11.02 -16.50 -7.39
N GLU A 185 -11.45 -17.76 -7.26
CA GLU A 185 -12.87 -18.09 -7.10
C GLU A 185 -13.45 -17.43 -5.83
N ASN A 186 -12.77 -17.55 -4.69
CA ASN A 186 -13.25 -17.01 -3.43
C ASN A 186 -13.25 -15.47 -3.41
N VAL A 187 -12.22 -14.84 -3.99
CA VAL A 187 -12.15 -13.38 -4.06
C VAL A 187 -13.24 -12.82 -4.99
N SER A 188 -13.54 -13.49 -6.11
CA SER A 188 -14.59 -13.06 -7.05
C SER A 188 -16.01 -13.01 -6.44
N ARG A 189 -16.23 -13.71 -5.33
CA ARG A 189 -17.50 -13.68 -4.58
C ARG A 189 -17.66 -12.44 -3.72
N ILE A 190 -16.55 -11.77 -3.39
CA ILE A 190 -16.51 -10.58 -2.52
C ILE A 190 -16.34 -9.30 -3.35
N LEU A 191 -15.67 -9.37 -4.50
CA LEU A 191 -15.42 -8.21 -5.35
C LEU A 191 -16.73 -7.53 -5.82
N PRO A 192 -16.70 -6.20 -6.04
CA PRO A 192 -17.87 -5.46 -6.48
C PRO A 192 -18.48 -6.00 -7.78
N ARG A 193 -19.82 -6.02 -7.84
CA ARG A 193 -20.59 -6.50 -9.00
C ARG A 193 -21.47 -5.41 -9.58
N THR A 194 -21.93 -5.62 -10.81
CA THR A 194 -22.95 -4.77 -11.44
C THR A 194 -24.13 -4.55 -10.50
N GLY A 195 -24.53 -3.29 -10.34
CA GLY A 195 -25.59 -2.85 -9.43
C GLY A 195 -25.11 -2.34 -8.08
N TRP A 196 -23.89 -2.68 -7.64
CA TRP A 196 -23.36 -2.24 -6.36
C TRP A 196 -22.99 -0.76 -6.37
N ARG A 197 -22.96 -0.15 -5.18
CA ARG A 197 -22.46 1.21 -4.97
C ARG A 197 -21.08 1.15 -4.32
N ILE A 198 -20.12 1.84 -4.91
CA ILE A 198 -18.75 1.94 -4.41
C ILE A 198 -18.42 3.40 -4.13
N SER A 199 -17.60 3.64 -3.11
CA SER A 199 -17.00 4.95 -2.89
C SER A 199 -15.88 5.19 -3.90
N MET A 200 -15.77 6.43 -4.35
CA MET A 200 -14.71 6.85 -5.25
C MET A 200 -13.89 7.98 -4.63
N GLU A 201 -12.59 7.87 -4.76
CA GLU A 201 -11.63 8.87 -4.34
C GLU A 201 -10.73 9.23 -5.54
N HIS A 202 -10.50 10.52 -5.74
CA HIS A 202 -9.50 11.01 -6.68
C HIS A 202 -8.29 11.45 -5.89
N VAL A 203 -7.15 10.82 -6.11
CA VAL A 203 -5.88 11.22 -5.49
C VAL A 203 -5.01 11.89 -6.54
N LYS A 204 -4.63 13.15 -6.31
CA LYS A 204 -3.66 13.85 -7.15
C LYS A 204 -2.26 13.25 -6.94
N ILE A 205 -1.36 13.46 -7.90
CA ILE A 205 0.06 13.06 -7.78
C ILE A 205 0.73 13.65 -6.52
N ALA A 206 0.35 14.87 -6.13
CA ALA A 206 0.81 15.51 -4.90
C ALA A 206 0.24 14.88 -3.60
N GLY A 207 -0.67 13.92 -3.71
CA GLY A 207 -1.29 13.19 -2.60
C GLY A 207 -2.55 13.81 -2.01
N GLN A 208 -3.04 14.91 -2.57
CA GLN A 208 -4.33 15.47 -2.21
C GLN A 208 -5.46 14.52 -2.65
N THR A 209 -6.28 14.08 -1.70
CA THR A 209 -7.41 13.18 -1.95
C THR A 209 -8.73 13.95 -1.95
N PHE A 210 -9.55 13.72 -2.98
CA PHE A 210 -10.88 14.28 -3.12
C PHE A 210 -11.89 13.14 -3.10
N ASN A 211 -12.78 13.14 -2.11
CA ASN A 211 -13.89 12.19 -2.07
C ASN A 211 -14.95 12.57 -3.13
N LEU A 212 -15.17 11.69 -4.10
CA LEU A 212 -16.12 11.89 -5.18
C LEU A 212 -17.53 11.36 -4.84
N GLY A 213 -17.70 10.74 -3.68
CA GLY A 213 -18.94 10.13 -3.22
C GLY A 213 -19.15 8.72 -3.76
N LEU A 214 -20.41 8.28 -3.76
CA LEU A 214 -20.79 6.95 -4.22
C LEU A 214 -21.11 6.93 -5.72
N ALA A 215 -20.64 5.90 -6.41
CA ALA A 215 -21.00 5.59 -7.78
C ALA A 215 -21.59 4.18 -7.89
N LYS A 216 -22.57 4.01 -8.77
CA LYS A 216 -23.17 2.71 -9.06
C LYS A 216 -22.41 2.03 -10.19
N ILE A 217 -22.05 0.77 -10.04
CA ILE A 217 -21.46 -0.03 -11.12
C ILE A 217 -22.58 -0.38 -12.11
N VAL A 218 -22.53 0.17 -13.32
CA VAL A 218 -23.52 -0.10 -14.38
C VAL A 218 -23.09 -1.29 -15.23
N ARG A 219 -21.79 -1.38 -15.52
CA ARG A 219 -21.22 -2.47 -16.30
C ARG A 219 -19.80 -2.74 -15.84
N PHE A 220 -19.43 -4.00 -15.84
CA PHE A 220 -18.07 -4.44 -15.57
C PHE A 220 -17.72 -5.55 -16.57
N SER A 221 -16.67 -5.35 -17.36
CA SER A 221 -16.09 -6.34 -18.28
C SER A 221 -14.71 -6.70 -17.79
N MET A 222 -14.54 -7.94 -17.31
CA MET A 222 -13.23 -8.46 -16.93
C MET A 222 -12.31 -8.65 -18.14
N GLU A 223 -12.86 -9.06 -19.29
CA GLU A 223 -12.08 -9.28 -20.52
C GLU A 223 -11.43 -7.99 -21.04
N ASP A 224 -12.18 -6.88 -21.03
CA ASP A 224 -11.68 -5.60 -21.54
C ASP A 224 -11.02 -4.72 -20.46
N GLY A 225 -11.09 -5.14 -19.18
CA GLY A 225 -10.67 -4.33 -18.03
C GLY A 225 -11.48 -3.03 -17.87
N ARG A 226 -12.71 -2.98 -18.41
CA ARG A 226 -13.55 -1.76 -18.43
C ARG A 226 -14.64 -1.81 -17.38
N MET A 227 -14.74 -0.74 -16.59
CA MET A 227 -15.82 -0.54 -15.63
C MET A 227 -16.55 0.76 -15.96
N ILE A 228 -17.87 0.68 -16.13
CA ILE A 228 -18.73 1.84 -16.30
C ILE A 228 -19.39 2.13 -14.95
N LEU A 229 -19.09 3.30 -14.42
CA LEU A 229 -19.67 3.81 -13.19
C LEU A 229 -20.69 4.89 -13.55
N LEU A 230 -21.78 4.94 -12.79
CA LEU A 230 -22.77 6.00 -12.87
C LEU A 230 -22.83 6.72 -11.53
N ARG A 231 -22.45 7.98 -11.55
CA ARG A 231 -22.47 8.88 -10.41
C ARG A 231 -23.48 9.99 -10.64
N ARG A 232 -24.12 10.44 -9.57
CA ARG A 232 -24.92 11.66 -9.58
C ARG A 232 -24.08 12.83 -9.04
N ILE A 233 -23.99 13.90 -9.82
CA ILE A 233 -23.22 15.09 -9.48
C ILE A 233 -24.15 16.10 -8.80
N PHE A 234 -23.72 16.54 -7.63
CA PHE A 234 -24.42 17.57 -6.84
C PHE A 234 -23.60 18.86 -6.67
N SER A 235 -22.35 18.87 -7.10
CA SER A 235 -21.48 20.04 -7.01
C SER A 235 -21.82 21.06 -8.09
N LYS A 236 -21.80 22.34 -7.71
CA LYS A 236 -21.92 23.48 -8.64
C LYS A 236 -20.55 23.81 -9.22
N GLY A 237 -20.51 24.39 -10.43
CA GLY A 237 -19.27 24.82 -11.08
C GLY A 237 -19.29 24.51 -12.57
N VAL A 238 -18.11 24.47 -13.19
CA VAL A 238 -17.93 24.11 -14.60
C VAL A 238 -17.20 22.77 -14.69
N TYR A 239 -17.52 21.94 -15.68
CA TYR A 239 -16.76 20.73 -16.00
C TYR A 239 -15.40 21.12 -16.58
N ASP A 240 -14.34 20.69 -15.91
CA ASP A 240 -12.97 20.89 -16.34
C ASP A 240 -12.75 20.19 -17.70
N GLY A 241 -12.11 20.88 -18.64
CA GLY A 241 -11.92 20.42 -20.03
C GLY A 241 -13.14 20.48 -20.96
N LEU A 242 -14.38 20.62 -20.44
CA LEU A 242 -15.60 20.73 -21.27
C LEU A 242 -16.17 22.16 -21.30
N ASN A 243 -15.82 23.00 -20.33
CA ASN A 243 -16.32 24.38 -20.17
C ASN A 243 -17.87 24.49 -20.11
N VAL A 244 -18.55 23.43 -19.67
CA VAL A 244 -20.02 23.38 -19.49
C VAL A 244 -20.38 23.48 -18.01
N HIS A 245 -21.47 24.18 -17.68
CA HIS A 245 -21.96 24.31 -16.31
C HIS A 245 -22.48 22.97 -15.76
N LYS A 246 -22.13 22.68 -14.49
CA LYS A 246 -22.62 21.53 -13.73
C LYS A 246 -24.00 21.84 -13.19
N ASN A 247 -25.00 21.08 -13.61
CA ASN A 247 -26.35 21.17 -13.08
C ASN A 247 -26.57 20.11 -11.98
N LYS A 248 -27.44 20.44 -11.03
CA LYS A 248 -27.76 19.52 -9.92
C LYS A 248 -28.52 18.32 -10.47
N GLY A 249 -27.91 17.14 -10.37
CA GLY A 249 -28.51 15.89 -10.86
C GLY A 249 -27.91 15.39 -12.18
N ASP A 250 -26.89 16.05 -12.70
CA ASP A 250 -26.10 15.52 -13.81
C ASP A 250 -25.52 14.13 -13.48
N TYR A 251 -25.28 13.36 -14.54
CA TYR A 251 -24.64 12.06 -14.47
C TYR A 251 -23.25 12.09 -15.07
N ALA A 252 -22.33 11.36 -14.45
CA ALA A 252 -21.00 11.06 -14.97
C ALA A 252 -20.65 9.60 -14.74
#